data_AF-A0A8E2JK96-F1
#
_entry.id   AF-A0A8E2JK96-F1
#
_cell.length_a   1.000
_cell.length_b   1.000
_cell.length_c   1.000
_cell.angle_alpha   90.00
_cell.angle_beta   90.00
_cell.angle_gamma   90.00
#
_symmetry.space_group_name_H-M   'P 1'
#
loop_
_entity.id
_entity.type
_entity.pdbx_description
1 polymer ?
#
loop_
_entity_poly.entity_id
_entity_poly.type
_entity_poly.pdbx_seq_one_letter_code
_entity_poly.pdbx_strand_id
1 'polypeptide(L)'
;MSSDFIQCAIYVPESNPARLAGIEYIVTGDAFSKFPMEERALWHSHQYEVTSGYLIEPGMPDGVDDAVMKILVNSYGKTVHTWRYDEKNNSLPLGIPELVSGYTGSGQLPEDFVASRDAFFNVNTTLIREERQKVIKAPPVQDGADSWKYGYVLTLELKNTSTTTNFTSGK
;
A
#
# COMPACT_ATOMS: atom_id res chain seq x y z
N MET A 1 5.61 -1.42 19.82
CA MET A 1 5.58 -2.08 18.50
C MET A 1 7.01 -2.38 18.10
N SER A 2 7.30 -3.52 17.49
CA SER A 2 8.63 -3.75 16.91
C SER A 2 8.85 -2.74 15.78
N SER A 3 10.07 -2.25 15.57
CA SER A 3 10.43 -1.48 14.38
C SER A 3 10.22 -2.27 13.07
N ASP A 4 10.07 -3.59 13.17
CA ASP A 4 10.02 -4.48 12.02
C ASP A 4 8.60 -4.71 11.48
N PHE A 5 7.57 -4.21 12.17
CA PHE A 5 6.17 -4.46 11.82
C PHE A 5 5.25 -3.28 12.16
N ILE A 6 4.59 -2.75 11.14
CA ILE A 6 3.63 -1.64 11.23
C ILE A 6 2.27 -2.12 10.73
N GLN A 7 1.20 -1.63 11.35
CA GLN A 7 -0.18 -1.89 10.97
C GLN A 7 -0.88 -0.57 10.69
N CYS A 8 -1.44 -0.44 9.50
CA CYS A 8 -2.05 0.78 9.01
C CYS A 8 -3.54 0.56 8.73
N ALA A 9 -4.35 1.58 9.02
CA ALA A 9 -5.71 1.70 8.53
C ALA A 9 -5.71 2.68 7.36
N ILE A 10 -6.25 2.27 6.21
CA ILE A 10 -6.25 3.08 4.99
C ILE A 10 -7.60 3.76 4.86
N TYR A 11 -7.59 5.08 4.63
CA TYR A 11 -8.79 5.86 4.44
C TYR A 11 -8.81 6.50 3.05
N VAL A 12 -9.99 6.56 2.44
CA VAL A 12 -10.19 7.35 1.21
C VAL A 12 -10.35 8.82 1.60
N PRO A 13 -9.44 9.72 1.17
CA PRO A 13 -9.59 11.15 1.45
C PRO A 13 -10.87 11.70 0.80
N GLU A 14 -11.30 12.87 1.24
CA GLU A 14 -12.50 13.58 0.72
C GLU A 14 -13.86 12.86 0.92
N SER A 15 -13.91 11.79 1.72
CA SER A 15 -15.16 11.26 2.25
C SER A 15 -15.40 11.77 3.67
N ASN A 16 -16.66 12.05 4.04
CA ASN A 16 -17.03 12.53 5.38
C ASN A 16 -18.19 11.71 5.98
N PRO A 17 -17.95 10.90 7.04
CA PRO A 17 -16.63 10.61 7.61
C PRO A 17 -15.73 9.90 6.60
N ALA A 18 -14.41 9.98 6.79
CA ALA A 18 -13.47 9.30 5.92
C ALA A 18 -13.78 7.79 5.91
N ARG A 19 -13.98 7.22 4.72
CA ARG A 19 -14.27 5.80 4.53
C ARG A 19 -13.01 5.00 4.79
N LEU A 20 -13.09 4.05 5.71
CA LEU A 20 -12.06 3.03 5.92
C LEU A 20 -12.02 2.10 4.69
N ALA A 21 -11.04 2.32 3.83
CA ALA A 21 -10.85 1.57 2.59
C ALA A 21 -10.33 0.16 2.84
N GLY A 22 -9.49 -0.01 3.86
CA GLY A 22 -8.81 -1.27 4.11
C GLY A 22 -7.74 -1.17 5.19
N ILE A 23 -6.84 -2.14 5.17
CA ILE A 23 -5.70 -2.23 6.07
C ILE A 23 -4.44 -2.55 5.27
N GLU A 24 -3.31 -2.20 5.86
CA GLU A 24 -2.00 -2.60 5.36
C GLU A 24 -1.12 -3.08 6.50
N TYR A 25 -0.40 -4.16 6.21
CA TYR A 25 0.70 -4.65 7.03
C TYR A 25 2.00 -4.27 6.35
N ILE A 26 2.92 -3.65 7.10
CA ILE A 26 4.22 -3.27 6.58
C ILE A 26 5.31 -4.00 7.37
N VAL A 27 6.25 -4.60 6.65
CA VAL A 27 7.43 -5.26 7.23
C VAL A 27 8.72 -4.69 6.68
N THR A 28 9.79 -4.75 7.45
CA THR A 28 11.13 -4.39 6.96
C THR A 28 11.62 -5.40 5.92
N GLY A 29 12.58 -4.99 5.10
CA GLY A 29 13.24 -5.88 4.14
C GLY A 29 13.88 -7.10 4.80
N ASP A 30 14.37 -6.99 6.04
CA ASP A 30 14.94 -8.10 6.79
C ASP A 30 13.89 -9.15 7.18
N ALA A 31 12.69 -8.71 7.56
CA ALA A 31 11.57 -9.61 7.81
C ALA A 31 11.05 -10.24 6.51
N PHE A 32 10.86 -9.44 5.46
CA PHE A 32 10.42 -9.89 4.14
C PHE A 32 11.36 -10.97 3.55
N SER A 33 12.68 -10.81 3.72
CA SER A 33 13.70 -11.75 3.23
C SER A 33 13.56 -13.17 3.79
N LYS A 34 12.77 -13.36 4.85
CA LYS A 34 12.53 -14.65 5.51
C LYS A 34 11.24 -15.32 5.03
N PHE A 35 10.41 -14.62 4.27
CA PHE A 35 9.15 -15.18 3.77
C PHE A 35 9.38 -16.20 2.65
N PRO A 36 8.55 -17.26 2.57
CA PRO A 36 8.46 -18.12 1.39
C PRO A 36 8.11 -17.30 0.15
N MET A 37 8.54 -17.75 -1.04
CA MET A 37 8.29 -17.02 -2.29
C MET A 37 6.79 -16.85 -2.60
N GLU A 38 5.97 -17.85 -2.28
CA GLU A 38 4.51 -17.77 -2.46
C GLU A 38 3.89 -16.67 -1.60
N GLU A 39 4.39 -16.52 -0.36
CA GLU A 39 3.95 -15.47 0.55
C GLU A 39 4.39 -14.10 0.06
N ARG A 40 5.65 -13.97 -0.42
CA ARG A 40 6.18 -12.71 -0.97
C ARG A 40 5.38 -12.14 -2.12
N ALA A 41 4.81 -13.00 -2.96
CA ALA A 41 3.97 -12.59 -4.10
C ALA A 41 2.72 -11.80 -3.67
N LEU A 42 2.33 -11.86 -2.39
CA LEU A 42 1.23 -11.09 -1.82
C LEU A 42 1.65 -9.68 -1.35
N TRP A 43 2.91 -9.30 -1.50
CA TRP A 43 3.45 -8.04 -1.01
C TRP A 43 4.00 -7.17 -2.14
N HIS A 44 3.97 -5.86 -1.93
CA HIS A 44 4.60 -4.87 -2.79
C HIS A 44 5.73 -4.14 -2.08
N SER A 45 6.68 -3.60 -2.84
CA SER A 45 7.74 -2.76 -2.32
C SER A 45 7.31 -1.28 -2.26
N HIS A 46 7.63 -0.58 -1.16
CA HIS A 46 7.38 0.87 -1.06
C HIS A 46 8.47 1.72 -1.71
N GLN A 47 9.51 1.08 -2.24
CA GLN A 47 10.72 1.75 -2.69
C GLN A 47 10.45 2.84 -3.73
N TYR A 48 9.66 2.51 -4.76
CA TYR A 48 9.38 3.47 -5.81
C TYR A 48 8.46 4.58 -5.31
N GLU A 49 7.45 4.28 -4.50
CA GLU A 49 6.53 5.29 -3.95
C GLU A 49 7.25 6.30 -3.07
N VAL A 50 8.24 5.84 -2.30
CA VAL A 50 9.16 6.71 -1.55
C VAL A 50 10.03 7.50 -2.52
N THR A 51 10.77 6.85 -3.42
CA THR A 51 11.76 7.55 -4.26
C THR A 51 11.14 8.44 -5.34
N SER A 52 9.88 8.24 -5.71
CA SER A 52 9.16 9.05 -6.71
C SER A 52 8.55 10.33 -6.14
N GLY A 53 8.45 10.47 -4.81
CA GLY A 53 7.71 11.55 -4.16
C GLY A 53 6.22 11.29 -3.96
N TYR A 54 5.71 10.09 -4.31
CA TYR A 54 4.29 9.75 -4.21
C TYR A 54 3.82 9.38 -2.81
N LEU A 55 4.69 8.83 -1.96
CA LEU A 55 4.39 8.62 -0.55
C LEU A 55 4.90 9.81 0.25
N ILE A 56 4.08 10.46 1.06
CA ILE A 56 4.47 11.63 1.88
C ILE A 56 3.82 11.53 3.25
N GLU A 57 4.37 12.23 4.24
CA GLU A 57 3.73 12.53 5.52
C GLU A 57 3.20 13.99 5.48
N PRO A 58 1.95 14.22 5.04
CA PRO A 58 1.47 15.57 4.78
C PRO A 58 1.44 16.41 6.07
N GLY A 59 1.93 17.65 5.98
CA GLY A 59 1.94 18.60 7.09
C GLY A 59 3.02 18.36 8.14
N MET A 60 3.91 17.39 7.95
CA MET A 60 5.10 17.20 8.79
C MET A 60 6.28 18.06 8.28
N PRO A 61 7.21 18.46 9.17
CA PRO A 61 8.46 19.09 8.75
C PRO A 61 9.31 18.14 7.87
N ASP A 62 10.04 18.68 6.90
CA ASP A 62 10.83 17.90 5.92
C ASP A 62 11.76 16.86 6.57
N GLY A 63 12.47 17.24 7.65
CA GLY A 63 13.36 16.31 8.36
C GLY A 63 12.65 15.13 9.04
N VAL A 64 11.36 15.28 9.35
CA VAL A 64 10.51 14.20 9.90
C VAL A 64 10.02 13.30 8.76
N ASP A 65 9.54 13.87 7.65
CA ASP A 65 9.19 13.10 6.44
C ASP A 65 10.37 12.23 6.00
N ASP A 66 11.55 12.83 5.86
CA ASP A 66 12.78 12.13 5.46
C ASP A 66 13.14 10.97 6.40
N ALA A 67 12.94 11.14 7.71
CA ALA A 67 13.21 10.09 8.69
C ALA A 67 12.25 8.91 8.53
N VAL A 68 10.96 9.18 8.31
CA VAL A 68 9.95 8.15 8.03
C VAL A 68 10.25 7.46 6.70
N MET A 69 10.54 8.22 5.65
CA MET A 69 10.83 7.67 4.33
C MET A 69 12.08 6.80 4.31
N LYS A 70 13.11 7.09 5.13
CA LYS A 70 14.27 6.21 5.32
C LYS A 70 13.93 4.86 5.93
N ILE A 71 12.89 4.79 6.76
CA ILE A 71 12.37 3.53 7.31
C ILE A 71 11.58 2.79 6.21
N LEU A 72 10.73 3.51 5.49
CA LEU A 72 9.80 2.91 4.53
C LEU A 72 10.46 2.48 3.21
N VAL A 73 11.56 3.10 2.78
CA VAL A 73 12.18 2.82 1.47
C VAL A 73 12.60 1.36 1.27
N ASN A 74 12.94 0.65 2.34
CA ASN A 74 13.26 -0.79 2.33
C ASN A 74 12.21 -1.60 3.10
N SER A 75 10.93 -1.28 2.88
CA SER A 75 9.82 -2.00 3.48
C SER A 75 8.85 -2.52 2.42
N TYR A 76 8.05 -3.49 2.83
CA TYR A 76 7.11 -4.20 1.97
C TYR A 76 5.72 -4.17 2.59
N GLY A 77 4.72 -3.84 1.79
CA GLY A 77 3.33 -3.71 2.18
C GLY A 77 2.49 -4.90 1.69
N LYS A 78 1.62 -5.44 2.56
CA LYS A 78 0.49 -6.29 2.15
C LYS A 78 -0.79 -5.53 2.45
N THR A 79 -1.45 -5.12 1.38
CA THR A 79 -2.62 -4.24 1.44
C THR A 79 -3.87 -4.97 1.01
N VAL A 80 -4.90 -4.89 1.84
CA VAL A 80 -6.22 -5.48 1.58
C VAL A 80 -7.25 -4.39 1.69
N HIS A 81 -7.93 -4.10 0.58
CA HIS A 81 -9.04 -3.16 0.55
C HIS A 81 -10.38 -3.89 0.58
N THR A 82 -11.32 -3.40 1.38
CA THR A 82 -12.72 -3.84 1.38
C THR A 82 -13.60 -2.94 0.50
N TRP A 83 -13.09 -1.78 0.12
CA TRP A 83 -13.69 -0.91 -0.88
C TRP A 83 -12.90 -1.00 -2.18
N ARG A 84 -13.59 -1.29 -3.27
CA ARG A 84 -13.00 -1.22 -4.61
C ARG A 84 -12.45 0.18 -4.88
N TYR A 85 -11.18 0.25 -5.28
CA TYR A 85 -10.48 1.52 -5.50
C TYR A 85 -11.00 2.29 -6.72
N ASP A 86 -11.57 1.58 -7.69
CA ASP A 86 -12.11 2.10 -8.95
C ASP A 86 -13.59 2.52 -8.86
N GLU A 87 -14.30 2.13 -7.78
CA GLU A 87 -15.73 2.44 -7.58
C GLU A 87 -15.95 3.55 -6.56
N LYS A 88 -15.41 4.74 -6.85
CA LYS A 88 -15.42 5.91 -5.93
C LYS A 88 -16.83 6.31 -5.45
N ASN A 89 -17.87 6.01 -6.22
CA ASN A 89 -19.26 6.42 -6.00
C ASN A 89 -20.09 5.43 -5.16
N ASN A 90 -19.55 4.27 -4.79
CA ASN A 90 -20.30 3.35 -3.94
C ASN A 90 -20.48 3.94 -2.54
N SER A 91 -21.64 3.71 -1.93
CA SER A 91 -21.93 4.13 -0.54
C SER A 91 -21.65 3.03 0.49
N LEU A 92 -21.36 1.81 0.04
CA LEU A 92 -21.07 0.63 0.85
C LEU A 92 -19.90 -0.18 0.26
N PRO A 93 -19.15 -0.94 1.09
CA PRO A 93 -18.07 -1.83 0.63
C PRO A 93 -18.67 -3.11 0.03
N LEU A 94 -19.07 -3.03 -1.24
CA LEU A 94 -19.66 -4.16 -1.96
C LEU A 94 -18.57 -5.07 -2.55
N GLY A 95 -18.86 -6.37 -2.62
CA GLY A 95 -17.93 -7.37 -3.14
C GLY A 95 -16.99 -7.95 -2.09
N ILE A 96 -16.00 -8.70 -2.56
CA ILE A 96 -14.95 -9.24 -1.68
C ILE A 96 -13.79 -8.28 -1.52
N PRO A 97 -12.97 -8.47 -0.47
CA PRO A 97 -11.72 -7.74 -0.37
C PRO A 97 -10.81 -8.02 -1.56
N GLU A 98 -9.97 -7.04 -1.88
CA GLU A 98 -8.98 -7.11 -2.96
C GLU A 98 -7.58 -6.87 -2.40
N LEU A 99 -6.60 -7.58 -2.96
CA LEU A 99 -5.21 -7.20 -2.77
C LEU A 99 -4.94 -5.96 -3.62
N VAL A 100 -4.42 -4.92 -2.99
CA VAL A 100 -4.02 -3.69 -3.67
C VAL A 100 -2.51 -3.56 -3.59
N SER A 101 -1.93 -3.07 -4.67
CA SER A 101 -0.49 -3.01 -4.89
C SER A 101 -0.05 -1.56 -5.05
N GLY A 102 1.18 -1.27 -4.63
CA GLY A 102 1.78 0.05 -4.79
C GLY A 102 2.29 0.33 -6.21
N TYR A 103 2.83 1.52 -6.40
CA TYR A 103 3.47 1.91 -7.66
C TYR A 103 4.93 1.50 -7.68
N THR A 104 5.41 1.10 -8.86
CA THR A 104 6.74 0.49 -9.06
C THR A 104 7.50 1.06 -10.25
N GLY A 105 6.97 2.09 -10.91
CA GLY A 105 7.60 2.80 -12.02
C GLY A 105 6.83 4.03 -12.50
N SER A 106 7.48 4.82 -13.36
CA SER A 106 6.89 6.02 -13.96
C SER A 106 5.78 5.66 -14.94
N GLY A 107 4.76 6.52 -15.06
CA GLY A 107 3.65 6.34 -16.00
C GLY A 107 2.53 5.41 -15.50
N GLN A 108 2.60 4.92 -14.26
CA GLN A 108 1.52 4.13 -13.65
C GLN A 108 0.41 5.00 -13.04
N LEU A 109 0.66 6.29 -12.85
CA LEU A 109 -0.31 7.27 -12.37
C LEU A 109 -0.61 8.30 -13.45
N PRO A 110 -1.90 8.65 -13.66
CA PRO A 110 -2.27 9.79 -14.48
C PRO A 110 -1.69 11.11 -13.93
N GLU A 111 -1.23 11.99 -14.80
CA GLU A 111 -0.59 13.27 -14.39
C GLU A 111 -1.57 14.20 -13.67
N ASP A 112 -2.83 14.22 -14.10
CA ASP A 112 -3.92 15.00 -13.48
C ASP A 112 -4.26 14.51 -12.07
N PHE A 113 -4.13 13.21 -11.81
CA PHE A 113 -4.26 12.63 -10.48
C PHE A 113 -3.16 13.13 -9.55
N VAL A 114 -1.89 13.11 -10.00
CA VAL A 114 -0.76 13.62 -9.22
C VAL A 114 -0.90 15.12 -8.97
N ALA A 115 -1.26 15.90 -9.99
CA ALA A 115 -1.48 17.34 -9.85
C ALA A 115 -2.60 17.69 -8.86
N SER A 116 -3.71 16.95 -8.91
CA SER A 116 -4.83 17.13 -7.97
C SER A 116 -4.42 16.85 -6.52
N ARG A 117 -3.67 15.77 -6.30
CA ARG A 117 -3.12 15.40 -4.99
C ARG A 117 -2.11 16.42 -4.48
N ASP A 118 -1.24 16.92 -5.34
CA ASP A 118 -0.25 17.94 -4.99
C ASP A 118 -0.91 19.26 -4.59
N ALA A 119 -1.96 19.66 -5.30
CA ALA A 119 -2.78 20.81 -4.93
C ALA A 119 -3.49 20.60 -3.58
N PHE A 120 -4.02 19.39 -3.34
CA PHE A 120 -4.71 19.04 -2.10
C PHE A 120 -3.79 19.12 -0.86
N PHE A 121 -2.57 18.58 -0.96
CA PHE A 121 -1.60 18.62 0.15
C PHE A 121 -0.69 19.85 0.13
N ASN A 122 -0.83 20.74 -0.86
CA ASN A 122 0.04 21.89 -1.09
C ASN A 122 1.54 21.49 -1.17
N VAL A 123 1.85 20.52 -2.02
CA VAL A 123 3.20 19.97 -2.23
C VAL A 123 3.60 19.97 -3.70
N ASN A 124 4.86 19.65 -4.00
CA ASN A 124 5.36 19.44 -5.35
C ASN A 124 6.13 18.13 -5.43
N THR A 125 5.53 17.13 -6.09
CA THR A 125 6.09 15.78 -6.21
C THR A 125 7.47 15.78 -6.87
N THR A 126 7.71 16.61 -7.88
CA THR A 126 9.00 16.70 -8.56
C THR A 126 10.09 17.19 -7.63
N LEU A 127 9.83 18.25 -6.86
CA LEU A 127 10.78 18.76 -5.87
C LEU A 127 11.05 17.72 -4.77
N ILE A 128 10.01 17.07 -4.25
CA ILE A 128 10.16 16.00 -3.25
C ILE A 128 11.04 14.87 -3.80
N ARG A 129 10.81 14.43 -5.04
CA ARG A 129 11.63 13.42 -5.70
C ARG A 129 13.10 13.85 -5.79
N GLU A 130 13.37 15.07 -6.21
CA GLU A 130 14.73 15.61 -6.34
C GLU A 130 15.44 15.70 -4.99
N GLU A 131 14.74 16.11 -3.93
CA GLU A 131 15.32 16.13 -2.58
C GLU A 131 15.60 14.71 -2.08
N ARG A 132 14.66 13.78 -2.24
CA ARG A 132 14.83 12.39 -1.80
C ARG A 132 16.03 11.70 -2.45
N GLN A 133 16.33 11.99 -3.72
CA GLN A 133 17.52 11.47 -4.39
C GLN A 133 18.84 11.86 -3.71
N LYS A 134 18.86 12.96 -2.94
CA LYS A 134 20.06 13.44 -2.23
C LYS A 134 20.24 12.75 -0.87
N VAL A 135 19.14 12.37 -0.22
CA VAL A 135 19.14 11.95 1.21
C VAL A 135 18.73 10.49 1.45
N ILE A 136 18.06 9.84 0.49
CA ILE A 136 17.60 8.46 0.60
C ILE A 136 18.39 7.56 -0.36
N LYS A 137 18.99 6.50 0.20
CA LYS A 137 19.62 5.42 -0.57
C LYS A 137 18.70 4.21 -0.58
N ALA A 138 17.98 4.03 -1.69
CA ALA A 138 17.12 2.86 -1.88
C ALA A 138 17.96 1.62 -2.22
N PRO A 139 17.89 0.52 -1.43
CA PRO A 139 18.46 -0.76 -1.84
C PRO A 139 17.63 -1.35 -3.00
N PRO A 140 18.14 -2.33 -3.77
CA PRO A 140 17.31 -3.02 -4.76
C PRO A 140 16.08 -3.69 -4.15
N VAL A 141 14.97 -3.72 -4.89
CA VAL A 141 13.78 -4.51 -4.49
C VAL A 141 14.17 -5.98 -4.44
N GLN A 142 13.76 -6.68 -3.38
CA GLN A 142 14.02 -8.11 -3.20
C GLN A 142 13.08 -8.96 -4.05
N ASP A 143 13.57 -10.11 -4.50
CA ASP A 143 12.81 -11.05 -5.31
C ASP A 143 11.54 -11.55 -4.61
N GLY A 144 10.50 -11.76 -5.42
CA GLY A 144 9.19 -12.26 -4.99
C GLY A 144 8.16 -11.16 -4.68
N ALA A 145 8.59 -9.92 -4.48
CA ALA A 145 7.67 -8.77 -4.41
C ALA A 145 7.20 -8.35 -5.81
N ASP A 146 6.20 -7.47 -5.84
CA ASP A 146 5.76 -6.76 -7.04
C ASP A 146 5.32 -7.67 -8.20
N SER A 147 4.66 -8.79 -7.89
CA SER A 147 4.39 -9.89 -8.83
C SER A 147 3.69 -9.44 -10.12
N TRP A 148 2.82 -8.42 -10.05
CA TRP A 148 2.06 -7.93 -11.20
C TRP A 148 2.96 -7.25 -12.25
N LYS A 149 4.17 -6.77 -11.90
CA LYS A 149 5.15 -6.27 -12.87
C LYS A 149 5.57 -7.34 -13.88
N TYR A 150 5.41 -8.61 -13.50
CA TYR A 150 5.75 -9.78 -14.31
C TYR A 150 4.49 -10.47 -14.87
N GLY A 151 3.31 -9.85 -14.75
CA GLY A 151 2.04 -10.40 -15.24
C GLY A 151 1.36 -11.39 -14.28
N TYR A 152 1.89 -11.60 -13.07
CA TYR A 152 1.26 -12.45 -12.06
C TYR A 152 0.39 -11.62 -11.13
N VAL A 153 -0.92 -11.63 -11.36
CA VAL A 153 -1.91 -10.93 -10.55
C VAL A 153 -2.64 -11.93 -9.65
N LEU A 154 -2.53 -11.75 -8.33
CA LEU A 154 -3.20 -12.59 -7.35
C LEU A 154 -4.50 -11.93 -6.90
N THR A 155 -5.59 -12.69 -6.89
CA THR A 155 -6.92 -12.23 -6.47
C THR A 155 -7.48 -13.15 -5.40
N LEU A 156 -8.39 -12.62 -4.57
CA LEU A 156 -9.15 -13.43 -3.64
C LEU A 156 -10.33 -14.08 -4.38
N GLU A 157 -10.72 -15.29 -3.96
CA GLU A 157 -11.84 -16.03 -4.53
C GLU A 157 -12.89 -16.31 -3.45
N LEU A 158 -14.17 -16.08 -3.78
CA LEU A 158 -15.28 -16.62 -3.00
C LEU A 158 -15.56 -18.06 -3.43
N LYS A 159 -15.31 -18.99 -2.51
CA LYS A 159 -15.69 -20.38 -2.68
C LYS A 159 -17.03 -20.65 -1.99
N ASN A 160 -18.07 -20.91 -2.77
CA ASN A 160 -19.38 -21.34 -2.24
C ASN A 160 -19.38 -22.86 -2.02
N THR A 161 -19.37 -23.29 -0.76
CA THR A 161 -19.53 -24.70 -0.38
C THR A 161 -20.72 -24.87 0.54
N SER A 162 -21.69 -25.70 0.16
CA SER A 162 -22.79 -26.07 1.04
C SER A 162 -22.37 -27.20 1.97
N THR A 163 -22.35 -26.94 3.27
CA THR A 163 -22.20 -27.94 4.33
C THR A 163 -23.40 -27.87 5.27
N THR A 164 -23.79 -28.98 5.89
CA THR A 164 -24.87 -28.99 6.87
C THR A 164 -24.40 -28.28 8.14
N THR A 165 -24.80 -27.04 8.34
CA THR A 165 -24.49 -26.26 9.54
C THR A 165 -25.43 -26.63 10.69
N ASN A 166 -25.29 -27.85 11.20
CA ASN A 166 -25.93 -28.23 12.46
C ASN A 166 -25.11 -27.67 13.62
N PHE A 167 -25.49 -26.48 14.09
CA PHE A 167 -24.99 -25.97 15.36
C PHE A 167 -25.74 -26.71 16.47
N THR A 168 -25.10 -27.69 17.10
CA THR A 168 -25.63 -28.27 18.34
C THR A 168 -25.69 -27.15 19.37
N SER A 169 -26.90 -26.82 19.85
CA SER A 169 -27.06 -25.96 21.01
C SER A 169 -26.34 -26.62 22.18
N GLY A 170 -25.20 -26.04 22.57
CA GLY A 170 -24.51 -26.42 23.80
C GLY A 170 -25.45 -26.21 24.98
N LYS A 171 -25.56 -27.24 25.83
CA LYS A 171 -26.24 -27.16 27.13
C LYS A 171 -25.50 -26.19 28.06
#